data_AF-A0A942AFS5-F1
#
_entry.id   AF-A0A942AFS5-F1
#
_cell.length_a   1.000
_cell.length_b   1.000
_cell.length_c   1.000
_cell.angle_alpha   90.00
_cell.angle_beta   90.00
_cell.angle_gamma   90.00
#
_symmetry.space_group_name_H-M   'P 1'
#
loop_
_entity.id
_entity.type
_entity.pdbx_description
1 polymer ?
#
loop_
_entity_poly.entity_id
_entity_poly.type
_entity_poly.pdbx_seq_one_letter_code
_entity_poly.pdbx_strand_id
1 'polypeptide(L)'
;METITLFLTPEFDTIRDEMGYDENDDFDAYDILFQQGYDGEMIEVEENEIFEIPEGYIATIQATDTNDEFYILDEREDVFEKEDFQTETLREGQYRYDAAENIFWKINDEPSDLSL
;
A
#
# COMPACT_ATOMS: atom_id res chain seq x y z
N MET A 1 -14.43 -16.49 -4.77
CA MET A 1 -13.59 -15.81 -3.77
C MET A 1 -13.39 -14.45 -4.36
N GLU A 2 -13.75 -13.42 -3.60
CA GLU A 2 -13.52 -12.04 -4.03
C GLU A 2 -12.06 -11.71 -3.75
N THR A 3 -11.42 -11.05 -4.71
CA THR A 3 -9.99 -10.72 -4.67
C THR A 3 -9.81 -9.28 -5.08
N ILE A 4 -8.87 -8.58 -4.45
CA ILE A 4 -8.49 -7.22 -4.83
C ILE A 4 -7.06 -7.22 -5.35
N THR A 5 -6.81 -6.45 -6.42
CA THR A 5 -5.47 -6.26 -6.94
C THR A 5 -4.89 -4.99 -6.35
N LEU A 6 -3.66 -5.06 -5.85
CA LEU A 6 -2.90 -3.92 -5.34
C LEU A 6 -1.64 -3.74 -6.18
N PHE A 7 -1.30 -2.49 -6.47
CA PHE A 7 -0.04 -2.14 -7.14
C PHE A 7 0.92 -1.55 -6.13
N LEU A 8 1.92 -2.33 -5.72
CA LEU A 8 2.98 -1.91 -4.80
C LEU A 8 4.02 -1.14 -5.59
N THR A 9 4.33 0.08 -5.15
CA THR A 9 5.45 0.85 -5.67
C THR A 9 6.33 1.31 -4.52
N PRO A 10 7.66 1.23 -4.67
CA PRO A 10 8.55 1.82 -3.69
C PRO A 10 8.35 3.34 -3.65
N GLU A 11 8.50 3.95 -2.48
CA GLU A 11 8.40 5.39 -2.32
C GLU A 11 9.56 6.10 -3.03
N PHE A 12 9.31 7.34 -3.43
CA PHE A 12 10.31 8.14 -4.14
C PHE A 12 11.62 8.26 -3.35
N ASP A 13 11.52 8.48 -2.03
CA ASP A 13 12.68 8.59 -1.15
C ASP A 13 13.44 7.27 -1.02
N THR A 14 12.74 6.12 -0.94
CA THR A 14 13.34 4.78 -0.93
C THR A 14 14.21 4.57 -2.18
N ILE A 15 13.66 4.87 -3.36
CA ILE A 15 14.37 4.69 -4.63
C ILE A 15 15.53 5.67 -4.75
N ARG A 16 15.36 6.93 -4.32
CA ARG A 16 16.43 7.91 -4.31
C ARG A 16 17.62 7.41 -3.50
N ASP A 17 17.35 6.90 -2.29
CA ASP A 17 18.37 6.40 -1.38
C ASP A 17 19.01 5.10 -1.93
N GLU A 18 18.24 4.20 -2.52
CA GLU A 18 18.75 2.97 -3.19
C GLU A 18 19.63 3.27 -4.40
N MET A 19 19.28 4.30 -5.19
CA MET A 19 20.09 4.79 -6.30
C MET A 19 21.37 5.52 -5.83
N GLY A 20 21.51 5.75 -4.52
CA GLY A 20 22.70 6.32 -3.88
C GLY A 20 22.76 7.84 -3.95
N TYR A 21 21.62 8.51 -4.18
CA TYR A 21 21.54 9.97 -4.12
C TYR A 21 21.31 10.42 -2.68
N ASP A 22 22.12 11.37 -2.21
CA ASP A 22 21.84 12.08 -0.96
C ASP A 22 20.67 13.07 -1.16
N GLU A 23 20.00 13.48 -0.08
CA GLU A 23 18.88 14.44 -0.10
C GLU A 23 19.26 15.78 -0.78
N ASN A 24 20.55 16.10 -0.78
CA ASN A 24 21.14 17.34 -1.29
C ASN A 24 21.78 17.21 -2.67
N ASP A 25 21.77 16.01 -3.27
CA ASP A 25 22.34 15.79 -4.60
C ASP A 25 21.40 16.31 -5.70
N ASP A 26 21.97 16.85 -6.78
CA ASP A 26 21.22 17.14 -8.01
C ASP A 26 20.91 15.81 -8.71
N PHE A 27 19.75 15.22 -8.41
CA PHE A 27 19.25 14.00 -9.05
C PHE A 27 18.21 14.31 -10.13
N ASP A 28 18.11 13.43 -11.15
CA ASP A 28 17.03 13.51 -12.13
C ASP A 28 15.79 12.79 -11.59
N ALA A 29 14.77 13.57 -11.21
CA ALA A 29 13.51 13.02 -10.72
C ALA A 29 12.81 12.14 -11.76
N TYR A 30 13.07 12.33 -13.06
CA TYR A 30 12.51 11.47 -14.11
C TYR A 30 13.10 10.05 -14.05
N ASP A 31 14.40 9.91 -13.77
CA ASP A 31 15.04 8.61 -13.63
C ASP A 31 14.50 7.85 -12.41
N ILE A 32 14.25 8.56 -11.30
CA ILE A 32 13.66 7.98 -10.08
C ILE A 32 12.22 7.52 -10.34
N LEU A 33 11.39 8.35 -10.98
CA LEU A 33 10.01 7.98 -11.33
C LEU A 33 9.95 6.84 -12.35
N PHE A 34 10.93 6.76 -13.27
CA PHE A 34 11.04 5.65 -14.20
C PHE A 34 11.35 4.34 -13.47
N GLN A 35 12.29 4.39 -12.52
CA GLN A 35 12.66 3.25 -11.68
C GLN A 35 11.49 2.82 -10.78
N GLN A 36 10.73 3.76 -10.22
CA GLN A 36 9.52 3.48 -9.43
C GLN A 36 8.49 2.66 -10.21
N GLY A 37 8.28 2.99 -11.48
CA GLY A 37 7.39 2.23 -12.34
C GLY A 37 7.93 0.85 -12.72
N TYR A 38 9.26 0.67 -12.75
CA TYR A 38 9.91 -0.61 -13.05
C TYR A 38 9.91 -1.56 -11.86
N ASP A 39 10.17 -1.05 -10.65
CA ASP A 39 10.18 -1.80 -9.41
C ASP A 39 8.78 -2.01 -8.82
N GLY A 40 7.75 -1.46 -9.49
CA GLY A 40 6.36 -1.68 -9.12
C GLY A 40 5.91 -3.13 -9.35
N GLU A 41 5.21 -3.70 -8.38
CA GLU A 41 4.71 -5.07 -8.41
C GLU A 41 3.19 -5.12 -8.25
N MET A 42 2.51 -5.98 -9.00
CA MET A 42 1.09 -6.28 -8.78
C MET A 42 0.94 -7.50 -7.87
N ILE A 43 0.21 -7.35 -6.78
CA ILE A 43 -0.20 -8.46 -5.91
C ILE A 43 -1.71 -8.62 -5.95
N GLU A 44 -2.17 -9.86 -5.75
CA GLU A 44 -3.57 -10.20 -5.59
C GLU A 44 -3.79 -10.66 -4.16
N VAL A 45 -4.79 -10.08 -3.49
CA VAL A 45 -5.13 -10.38 -2.10
C VAL A 45 -6.52 -10.99 -2.06
N GLU A 46 -6.64 -12.16 -1.44
CA GLU A 46 -7.91 -12.84 -1.25
C GLU A 46 -8.69 -12.29 -0.03
N GLU A 47 -10.02 -12.47 -0.04
CA GLU A 47 -10.87 -12.18 1.11
C GLU A 47 -10.35 -12.86 2.39
N ASN A 48 -10.19 -12.07 3.47
CA ASN A 48 -9.63 -12.47 4.77
C ASN A 48 -8.15 -12.90 4.74
N GLU A 49 -7.45 -12.73 3.63
CA GLU A 49 -6.00 -12.93 3.58
C GLU A 49 -5.30 -11.80 4.35
N ILE A 50 -4.26 -12.18 5.10
CA ILE A 50 -3.35 -11.23 5.74
C ILE A 50 -2.18 -11.02 4.78
N PHE A 51 -1.95 -9.76 4.42
CA PHE A 51 -0.86 -9.35 3.55
C PHE A 51 -0.08 -8.20 4.19
N GLU A 52 1.08 -7.91 3.62
CA GLU A 52 2.01 -6.92 4.15
C GLU A 52 2.43 -5.95 3.06
N ILE A 53 2.50 -4.67 3.42
CA ILE A 53 3.14 -3.63 2.63
C ILE A 53 4.51 -3.39 3.25
N PRO A 54 5.62 -3.66 2.53
CA PRO A 54 6.97 -3.46 3.04
C PRO A 54 7.26 -2.00 3.43
N GLU A 55 8.25 -1.81 4.28
CA GLU A 55 8.73 -0.47 4.63
C GLU A 55 9.23 0.27 3.38
N GLY A 56 8.86 1.54 3.24
CA GLY A 56 9.23 2.36 2.10
C GLY A 56 8.50 1.99 0.81
N TYR A 57 7.39 1.24 0.89
CA TYR A 57 6.48 0.97 -0.22
C TYR A 57 5.08 1.51 0.07
N ILE A 58 4.34 1.84 -1.00
CA ILE A 58 2.92 2.17 -0.95
C ILE A 58 2.19 1.21 -1.90
N ALA A 59 1.06 0.65 -1.45
CA ALA A 59 0.14 -0.08 -2.30
C ALA A 59 -1.00 0.82 -2.79
N THR A 60 -1.20 0.87 -4.11
CA THR A 60 -2.32 1.56 -4.74
C THR A 60 -3.42 0.55 -5.09
N ILE A 61 -4.64 0.79 -4.62
CA ILE A 61 -5.77 -0.11 -4.84
C ILE A 61 -6.19 -0.05 -6.30
N GLN A 62 -6.21 -1.19 -6.99
CA GLN A 62 -6.67 -1.29 -8.38
C GLN A 62 -8.15 -1.66 -8.39
N ALA A 63 -9.00 -0.66 -8.18
CA ALA A 63 -10.45 -0.81 -8.24
C ALA A 63 -10.90 -1.26 -9.63
N THR A 64 -11.79 -2.26 -9.70
CA THR A 64 -12.38 -2.70 -10.97
C THR A 64 -13.51 -1.78 -11.45
N ASP A 65 -14.26 -1.18 -10.53
CA ASP A 65 -15.27 -0.16 -10.82
C ASP A 65 -14.86 1.19 -10.24
N THR A 66 -15.16 2.29 -10.95
CA THR A 66 -14.80 3.65 -10.51
C THR A 66 -15.65 4.13 -9.32
N ASN A 67 -16.71 3.39 -8.98
CA ASN A 67 -17.55 3.68 -7.81
C ASN A 67 -17.18 2.83 -6.59
N ASP A 68 -16.17 1.96 -6.69
CA ASP A 68 -15.73 1.18 -5.53
C ASP A 68 -14.99 2.10 -4.55
N GLU A 69 -15.54 2.23 -3.34
CA GLU A 69 -14.94 2.98 -2.25
C GLU A 69 -14.31 2.01 -1.27
N PHE A 70 -13.04 2.26 -0.94
CA PHE A 70 -12.28 1.45 0.00
C PHE A 70 -11.96 2.25 1.26
N TYR A 71 -11.85 1.54 2.38
CA TYR A 71 -11.66 2.15 3.69
C TYR A 71 -10.55 1.44 4.44
N ILE A 72 -9.83 2.19 5.29
CA ILE A 72 -8.79 1.64 6.17
C ILE A 72 -9.20 1.83 7.63
N LEU A 73 -9.29 0.74 8.39
CA LEU A 73 -9.68 0.79 9.80
C LEU A 73 -8.69 0.02 10.66
N ASP A 74 -8.35 0.55 11.82
CA ASP A 74 -7.68 -0.22 12.87
C ASP A 74 -8.70 -1.09 13.64
N GLU A 75 -8.25 -2.13 14.32
CA GLU A 75 -9.10 -3.05 15.10
C GLU A 75 -9.96 -2.36 16.19
N ARG A 76 -9.70 -1.07 16.47
CA ARG A 76 -10.37 -0.27 17.50
C ARG A 76 -11.43 0.68 16.93
N GLU A 77 -11.47 0.86 15.62
CA GLU A 77 -12.36 1.83 14.96
C GLU A 77 -13.72 1.19 14.65
N ASP A 78 -14.78 1.99 14.76
CA ASP A 78 -16.16 1.53 14.57
C ASP A 78 -16.55 1.66 13.08
N VAL A 79 -17.11 0.59 12.50
CA VAL A 79 -17.46 0.53 11.06
C VAL A 79 -18.50 1.59 10.66
N PHE A 80 -19.28 2.09 11.61
CA PHE A 80 -20.30 3.12 11.38
C PHE A 80 -19.73 4.50 11.03
N GLU A 81 -18.46 4.78 11.33
CA GLU A 81 -17.78 6.04 11.01
C GLU A 81 -16.71 5.88 9.91
N LYS A 82 -16.77 4.76 9.14
CA LYS A 82 -15.75 4.44 8.13
C LYS A 82 -15.58 5.47 7.01
N GLU A 83 -16.59 6.31 6.75
CA GLU A 83 -16.53 7.36 5.70
C GLU A 83 -15.37 8.34 5.90
N ASP A 84 -14.98 8.63 7.16
CA ASP A 84 -13.82 9.48 7.48
C ASP A 84 -12.47 8.80 7.16
N PHE A 85 -12.49 7.51 6.85
CA PHE A 85 -11.31 6.68 6.60
C PHE A 85 -11.24 6.12 5.17
N GLN A 86 -11.91 6.78 4.23
CA GLN A 86 -11.78 6.44 2.81
C GLN A 86 -10.32 6.53 2.35
N THR A 87 -9.87 5.54 1.58
CA THR A 87 -8.52 5.53 1.02
C THR A 87 -8.46 4.90 -0.37
N GLU A 88 -7.49 5.33 -1.16
CA GLU A 88 -7.11 4.72 -2.45
C GLU A 88 -5.73 4.04 -2.36
N THR A 89 -5.04 4.20 -1.23
CA THR A 89 -3.68 3.70 -1.01
C THR A 89 -3.48 3.14 0.40
N LEU A 90 -2.55 2.20 0.54
CA LEU A 90 -2.14 1.61 1.81
C LEU A 90 -0.65 1.89 2.01
N ARG A 91 -0.30 2.35 3.21
CA ARG A 91 1.08 2.58 3.67
C ARG A 91 1.69 1.27 4.17
N GLU A 92 2.95 1.32 4.56
CA GLU A 92 3.65 0.22 5.20
C GLU A 92 2.87 -0.33 6.42
N GLY A 93 2.93 -1.65 6.60
CA GLY A 93 2.25 -2.35 7.68
C GLY A 93 1.53 -3.63 7.23
N GLN A 94 0.80 -4.24 8.15
CA GLN A 94 0.08 -5.50 7.91
C GLN A 94 -1.43 -5.28 7.89
N TYR A 95 -2.08 -5.87 6.90
CA TYR A 95 -3.49 -5.65 6.61
C TYR A 95 -4.23 -6.95 6.37
N ARG A 96 -5.54 -6.94 6.67
CA ARG A 96 -6.50 -7.96 6.22
C ARG A 96 -7.58 -7.32 5.38
N TYR A 97 -7.82 -7.86 4.20
CA TYR A 97 -8.90 -7.39 3.33
C TYR A 97 -10.24 -8.05 3.66
N ASP A 98 -11.28 -7.23 3.86
CA ASP A 98 -12.67 -7.62 4.00
C ASP A 98 -13.46 -7.16 2.78
N ALA A 99 -13.72 -8.11 1.87
CA ALA A 99 -14.40 -7.83 0.61
C ALA A 99 -15.87 -7.46 0.78
N ALA A 100 -16.53 -7.90 1.85
CA ALA A 100 -17.96 -7.63 2.04
C ALA A 100 -18.23 -6.14 2.24
N GLU A 101 -17.25 -5.42 2.79
CA GLU A 101 -17.36 -4.00 3.11
C GLU A 101 -16.30 -3.11 2.44
N ASN A 102 -15.41 -3.70 1.63
CA ASN A 102 -14.21 -3.06 1.07
C ASN A 102 -13.32 -2.40 2.12
N ILE A 103 -13.14 -3.08 3.26
CA ILE A 103 -12.36 -2.58 4.39
C ILE A 103 -11.00 -3.29 4.43
N PHE A 104 -9.93 -2.51 4.51
CA PHE A 104 -8.61 -2.97 4.89
C PHE A 104 -8.42 -2.76 6.39
N TRP A 105 -8.44 -3.86 7.13
CA TRP A 105 -8.20 -3.86 8.55
C TRP A 105 -6.69 -3.80 8.81
N LYS A 106 -6.21 -2.69 9.37
CA LYS A 106 -4.81 -2.56 9.80
C LYS A 106 -4.61 -3.38 11.08
N ILE A 107 -3.72 -4.37 10.98
CA ILE A 107 -3.40 -5.29 12.07
C ILE A 107 -2.17 -4.80 12.83
N ASN A 108 -1.15 -4.35 12.10
CA ASN A 108 0.08 -3.79 12.67
C ASN A 108 0.56 -2.60 11.83
N ASP A 109 1.09 -1.57 12.50
CA ASP A 109 1.75 -0.42 11.88
C ASP A 109 3.09 -0.77 11.25
N GLU A 110 3.84 -1.67 11.87
CA GLU A 110 5.16 -2.06 11.38
C GLU A 110 5.02 -3.32 10.50
N PRO A 111 5.63 -3.35 9.30
CA PRO A 111 5.79 -4.60 8.57
C PRO A 111 6.56 -5.59 9.44
N SER A 112 6.34 -6.88 9.23
CA SER A 112 7.08 -7.89 9.97
C SER A 112 8.57 -7.69 9.76
N ASP A 113 9.31 -7.67 10.88
CA ASP A 113 10.77 -7.54 10.95
C ASP A 113 11.42 -8.83 10.40
N LEU A 114 11.19 -9.10 9.11
CA LEU A 114 11.88 -10.11 8.33
C LEU A 114 13.12 -9.44 7.76
N SER A 115 14.03 -9.04 8.65
CA SER A 115 15.40 -8.73 8.29
C SER A 115 15.99 -9.96 7.57
N LEU A 116 16.02 -9.92 6.24
CA LEU A 116 16.67 -10.92 5.37
C LEU A 116 18.20 -10.81 5.46
#